data_AF-A0A0G1CX88-F1
#
_entry.id   AF-A0A0G1CX88-F1
#
_cell.length_a   1.000
_cell.length_b   1.000
_cell.length_c   1.000
_cell.angle_alpha   90.00
_cell.angle_beta   90.00
_cell.angle_gamma   90.00
#
_symmetry.space_group_name_H-M   'P 1'
#
loop_
_entity.id
_entity.type
_entity.pdbx_description
1 polymer ?
#
loop_
_entity_poly.entity_id
_entity_poly.type
_entity_poly.pdbx_seq_one_letter_code
_entity_poly.pdbx_strand_id
1 'polypeptide(L)'
;MRGIIDFWVFLATLTGCIPSHTIRLLLYRTIFRVSIGKNSSIHWLARFNLPSGVEIGHNTIIGNDAFLDGRSYRTWTPGQNKFATYIQDYHAA
;
A
#
# COMPACT_ATOMS: atom_id res chain seq x y z
N MET A 1 13.12 -15.11 -1.85
CA MET A 1 13.00 -13.73 -1.30
C MET A 1 11.63 -13.11 -1.59
N ARG A 2 10.52 -13.87 -1.44
CA ARG A 2 9.16 -13.29 -1.41
C ARG A 2 8.78 -12.83 0.00
N GLY A 3 9.24 -13.56 1.02
CA GLY A 3 8.91 -13.30 2.43
C GLY A 3 9.18 -11.87 2.91
N ILE A 4 10.18 -11.16 2.39
CA ILE A 4 10.42 -9.74 2.78
C ILE A 4 9.29 -8.84 2.26
N ILE A 5 8.86 -9.04 1.01
CA ILE A 5 7.76 -8.28 0.40
C ILE A 5 6.44 -8.64 1.09
N ASP A 6 6.20 -9.94 1.29
CA ASP A 6 5.00 -10.42 1.97
C ASP A 6 4.95 -9.90 3.42
N PHE A 7 6.10 -9.85 4.11
CA PHE A 7 6.21 -9.26 5.44
C PHE A 7 5.95 -7.75 5.44
N TRP A 8 6.43 -7.02 4.43
CA TRP A 8 6.15 -5.59 4.29
C TRP A 8 4.65 -5.31 4.11
N VAL A 9 3.99 -6.10 3.25
CA VAL A 9 2.53 -6.04 3.06
C VAL A 9 1.77 -6.45 4.33
N PHE A 10 2.28 -7.43 5.07
CA PHE A 10 1.74 -7.82 6.36
C PHE A 10 1.78 -6.67 7.38
N LEU A 11 2.89 -5.92 7.46
CA LEU A 11 2.99 -4.74 8.33
C LEU A 11 1.98 -3.64 7.92
N ALA A 12 1.76 -3.45 6.62
CA ALA A 12 0.74 -2.52 6.12
C ALA A 12 -0.67 -2.96 6.54
N THR A 13 -0.93 -4.27 6.50
CA THR A 13 -2.20 -4.85 6.95
C THR A 13 -2.38 -4.67 8.46
N LEU A 14 -1.33 -4.91 9.25
CA LEU A 14 -1.36 -4.71 10.71
C LEU A 14 -1.64 -3.26 11.09
N THR A 15 -1.14 -2.31 10.31
CA THR A 15 -1.45 -0.87 10.46
C THR A 15 -2.96 -0.59 10.31
N GLY A 16 -3.67 -1.41 9.53
CA GLY A 16 -5.12 -1.35 9.37
C GLY A 16 -5.91 -1.73 10.62
N CYS A 17 -5.30 -2.42 11.57
CA CYS A 17 -5.89 -2.81 12.86
C CYS A 17 -5.73 -1.74 13.95
N ILE A 18 -4.97 -0.66 13.68
CA ILE A 18 -4.74 0.41 14.66
C ILE A 18 -6.03 1.20 14.84
N PRO A 19 -6.55 1.36 16.07
CA PRO A 19 -7.82 2.05 16.29
C PRO A 19 -7.77 3.54 16.00
N SER A 20 -6.62 4.17 16.26
CA SER A 20 -6.41 5.60 16.02
C SER A 20 -6.31 5.89 14.53
N HIS A 21 -7.29 6.63 14.02
CA HIS A 21 -7.36 7.02 12.63
C HIS A 21 -6.13 7.86 12.19
N THR A 22 -5.73 8.81 13.02
CA THR A 22 -4.60 9.71 12.75
C THR A 22 -3.27 8.94 12.65
N ILE A 23 -3.03 8.02 13.59
CA ILE A 23 -1.81 7.20 13.59
C ILE A 23 -1.79 6.30 12.36
N ARG A 24 -2.90 5.63 12.06
CA ARG A 24 -3.03 4.76 10.88
C ARG A 24 -2.73 5.52 9.58
N LEU A 25 -3.34 6.69 9.39
CA LEU A 25 -3.09 7.56 8.24
C LEU A 25 -1.62 8.02 8.17
N LEU A 26 -1.04 8.41 9.31
CA LEU A 26 0.35 8.84 9.38
C LEU A 26 1.28 7.71 8.92
N LEU A 27 1.10 6.50 9.46
CA LEU A 27 1.91 5.33 9.11
C LEU A 27 1.76 4.95 7.63
N TYR A 28 0.54 4.97 7.09
CA TYR A 28 0.34 4.74 5.66
C TYR A 28 1.06 5.77 4.79
N ARG A 29 1.01 7.05 5.18
CA ARG A 29 1.66 8.13 4.44
C ARG A 29 3.19 8.11 4.56
N THR A 30 3.75 7.84 5.74
CA THR A 30 5.19 7.99 6.00
C THR A 30 5.98 6.69 5.82
N ILE A 31 5.47 5.56 6.32
CA ILE A 31 6.18 4.28 6.28
C ILE A 31 5.90 3.57 4.96
N PHE A 32 4.63 3.47 4.59
CA PHE A 32 4.21 2.71 3.40
C PHE A 32 4.12 3.56 2.13
N ARG A 33 4.43 4.86 2.24
CA ARG A 33 4.47 5.84 1.14
C ARG A 33 3.18 5.88 0.31
N VAL A 34 2.03 5.60 0.93
CA VAL A 34 0.73 5.73 0.27
C VAL A 34 0.49 7.23 0.03
N SER A 35 0.19 7.61 -1.21
CA SER A 35 -0.20 8.98 -1.51
C SER A 35 -1.64 9.20 -1.06
N ILE A 36 -1.82 9.90 0.06
CA ILE A 36 -3.14 10.15 0.66
C ILE A 36 -3.39 11.65 0.69
N GLY A 37 -4.44 12.09 -0.01
CA GLY A 37 -4.91 13.46 -0.02
C GLY A 37 -5.37 13.98 1.34
N LYS A 38 -5.42 15.31 1.47
CA LYS A 38 -6.04 16.01 2.60
C LYS A 38 -7.52 15.62 2.80
N ASN A 39 -7.95 15.62 4.06
CA ASN A 39 -9.32 15.30 4.48
C ASN A 39 -9.82 13.92 4.02
N SER A 40 -8.90 12.98 3.79
CA SER A 40 -9.23 11.61 3.39
C SER A 40 -9.10 10.66 4.57
N SER A 41 -9.96 9.66 4.64
CA SER A 41 -9.95 8.64 5.67
C SER A 41 -9.79 7.24 5.08
N ILE A 42 -9.03 6.39 5.77
CA ILE A 42 -8.95 4.96 5.49
C ILE A 42 -9.49 4.24 6.72
N HIS A 43 -10.56 3.50 6.54
CA HIS A 43 -11.21 2.74 7.58
C HIS A 43 -10.44 1.45 7.89
N TRP A 44 -10.99 0.62 8.77
CA TRP A 44 -10.26 -0.49 9.39
C TRP A 44 -9.99 -1.62 8.40
N LEU A 45 -8.96 -2.41 8.70
CA LEU A 45 -8.64 -3.64 7.98
C LEU A 45 -8.29 -3.45 6.50
N ALA A 46 -7.88 -2.24 6.10
CA ALA A 46 -7.39 -1.98 4.76
C ALA A 46 -6.13 -2.83 4.45
N ARG A 47 -6.12 -3.43 3.26
CA ARG A 47 -5.06 -4.32 2.76
C ARG A 47 -4.46 -3.74 1.48
N PHE A 48 -3.17 -4.01 1.26
CA PHE A 48 -2.42 -3.46 0.15
C PHE A 48 -1.57 -4.53 -0.52
N ASN A 49 -1.36 -4.44 -1.84
CA ASN A 49 -0.38 -5.26 -2.56
C ASN A 49 0.92 -4.50 -2.88
N LEU A 50 0.81 -3.22 -3.23
CA LEU A 50 1.92 -2.29 -3.37
C LEU A 50 1.44 -0.92 -2.85
N PRO A 51 1.57 -0.65 -1.54
CA PRO A 51 0.98 0.54 -0.93
C PRO A 51 1.56 1.85 -1.50
N SER A 52 2.84 1.87 -1.85
CA SER A 52 3.48 3.06 -2.44
C SER A 52 2.86 3.46 -3.78
N GLY A 53 2.38 2.50 -4.58
CA GLY A 53 1.72 2.74 -5.85
C GLY A 53 0.25 3.12 -5.74
N VAL A 54 -0.29 3.29 -4.53
CA VAL A 54 -1.69 3.70 -4.32
C VAL A 54 -1.78 5.20 -4.13
N GLU A 55 -2.64 5.83 -4.93
CA GLU A 55 -2.99 7.24 -4.82
C GLU A 55 -4.47 7.42 -4.45
N ILE A 56 -4.71 8.14 -3.36
CA ILE A 56 -6.02 8.47 -2.83
C ILE A 56 -6.17 9.98 -2.88
N GLY A 57 -7.14 10.47 -3.65
CA GLY A 57 -7.43 11.90 -3.80
C GLY A 57 -7.93 12.57 -2.51
N HIS A 58 -8.11 13.89 -2.57
CA HIS A 58 -8.64 14.71 -1.47
C HIS A 58 -10.10 14.39 -1.15
N ASN A 59 -10.50 14.54 0.12
CA ASN A 59 -11.88 14.33 0.59
C ASN A 59 -12.44 12.93 0.24
N THR A 60 -11.58 11.91 0.30
CA THR A 60 -11.94 10.52 -0.06
C THR A 60 -12.09 9.67 1.20
N ILE A 61 -13.15 8.86 1.26
CA ILE A 61 -13.36 7.88 2.32
C ILE A 61 -13.17 6.47 1.74
N ILE A 62 -12.16 5.75 2.21
CA ILE A 62 -11.97 4.32 1.93
C ILE A 62 -12.66 3.52 3.03
N GLY A 63 -13.60 2.66 2.65
CA GLY A 63 -14.39 1.83 3.55
C GLY A 63 -13.59 0.72 4.26
N ASN A 64 -14.25 0.03 5.19
CA ASN A 64 -13.66 -1.10 5.92
C ASN A 64 -13.27 -2.23 4.96
N ASP A 65 -12.21 -2.96 5.30
CA ASP A 65 -11.75 -4.18 4.59
C ASP A 65 -11.41 -3.96 3.10
N ALA A 66 -11.14 -2.71 2.73
CA ALA A 66 -10.75 -2.38 1.37
C ALA A 66 -9.43 -3.04 0.99
N PHE A 67 -9.39 -3.64 -0.21
CA PHE A 67 -8.17 -4.20 -0.78
C PHE A 67 -7.70 -3.31 -1.93
N LEU A 68 -6.57 -2.62 -1.74
CA LEU A 68 -6.01 -1.65 -2.69
C LEU A 68 -4.75 -2.20 -3.34
N ASP A 69 -4.76 -2.25 -4.67
CA ASP A 69 -3.61 -2.74 -5.45
C ASP A 69 -3.00 -1.61 -6.26
N GLY A 70 -1.85 -1.11 -5.81
CA GLY A 70 -1.09 -0.06 -6.49
C GLY A 70 -0.16 -0.58 -7.59
N ARG A 71 -0.22 -1.88 -7.94
CA ARG A 71 0.64 -2.44 -8.98
C ARG A 71 0.08 -2.09 -10.35
N SER A 72 0.92 -1.56 -11.22
CA SER A 72 0.58 -1.38 -12.64
C SER A 72 0.45 -2.72 -13.37
N TYR A 73 -0.39 -2.76 -14.40
CA TYR A 73 -0.52 -3.90 -15.30
C TYR A 73 0.84 -4.29 -15.89
N ARG A 74 1.13 -5.59 -15.96
CA ARG A 74 2.38 -6.11 -16.53
C ARG A 74 2.11 -7.27 -17.48
N THR A 75 2.83 -7.27 -18.58
CA THR A 75 3.04 -8.47 -19.39
C THR A 75 4.23 -9.22 -18.81
N TRP A 76 4.01 -10.45 -18.35
CA TRP A 76 5.05 -11.23 -17.71
C TRP A 76 5.92 -11.93 -18.76
N THR A 77 7.21 -11.59 -18.81
CA THR A 77 8.18 -12.27 -19.68
C THR A 77 8.91 -13.36 -18.87
N PRO A 78 9.05 -14.58 -19.40
CA PRO A 78 9.83 -15.63 -18.74
C PRO A 78 11.25 -15.17 -18.44
N GLY A 79 11.69 -15.37 -17.18
CA GLY A 79 13.04 -15.01 -16.72
C GLY A 79 13.15 -13.68 -15.95
N GLN A 80 12.07 -12.90 -15.82
CA GLN A 80 12.12 -11.66 -15.03
C GLN A 80 12.27 -11.92 -13.52
N ASN A 81 13.23 -11.23 -12.90
CA ASN A 81 13.43 -11.27 -11.46
C ASN A 81 12.35 -10.43 -10.75
N LYS A 82 11.36 -11.11 -10.17
CA LYS A 82 10.22 -10.50 -9.46
C LYS A 82 10.62 -9.54 -8.35
N PHE A 83 11.74 -9.80 -7.67
CA PHE A 83 12.21 -8.96 -6.57
C PHE A 83 12.73 -7.62 -7.08
N ALA A 84 13.54 -7.64 -8.14
CA ALA A 84 14.07 -6.41 -8.76
C ALA A 84 12.93 -5.53 -9.30
N THR A 85 11.91 -6.14 -9.91
CA THR A 85 10.73 -5.40 -10.38
C THR A 85 10.00 -4.72 -9.23
N TYR A 86 9.75 -5.43 -8.11
CA TYR A 86 9.07 -4.84 -6.96
C TYR A 86 9.82 -3.63 -6.38
N ILE A 87 11.14 -3.70 -6.30
CA ILE A 87 11.97 -2.56 -5.87
C ILE A 87 11.83 -1.39 -6.84
N GLN A 88 11.87 -1.65 -8.15
CA GLN A 88 11.66 -0.61 -9.16
C GLN A 88 10.30 0.07 -8.98
N ASP A 89 9.23 -0.70 -8.78
CA ASP A 89 7.88 -0.15 -8.57
C ASP A 89 7.78 0.67 -7.28
N TYR A 90 8.45 0.23 -6.21
CA TYR A 90 8.48 0.95 -4.95
C TYR A 90 9.20 2.31 -5.06
N HIS A 91 10.19 2.42 -5.95
CA HIS A 91 10.91 3.68 -6.20
C HIS A 91 10.24 4.56 -7.28
N ALA A 92 9.50 3.95 -8.22
CA ALA A 92 8.80 4.66 -9.28
C ALA A 92 7.50 5.35 -8.80
N ALA A 93 6.95 4.90 -7.67
CA ALA A 93 5.83 5.52 -6.98
C ALA A 93 6.32 6.51 -5.89
#